data_AF-A0A848DL22-F1
#
_entry.id   AF-A0A848DL22-F1
#
_cell.length_a   1.000
_cell.length_b   1.000
_cell.length_c   1.000
_cell.angle_alpha   90.00
_cell.angle_beta   90.00
_cell.angle_gamma   90.00
#
_symmetry.space_group_name_H-M   'P 1'
#
loop_
_entity.id
_entity.type
_entity.pdbx_description
1 polymer ?
#
loop_
_entity_poly.entity_id
_entity_poly.type
_entity_poly.pdbx_seq_one_letter_code
_entity_poly.pdbx_strand_id
1 'polypeptide(L)'
;MGGPGSMPPKNFFAALFDFSFSGFATFTFVKILYILGMIFIGLAYVGYVVFFFNVNVGAGLLVLIVGAVFALFALAFLRLSLEFYYAVARMSEDIHNRR
;
A
#
# COMPACT_ATOMS: atom_id res chain seq x y z
N MET A 1 40.91 10.76 -22.53
CA MET A 1 40.24 11.39 -21.36
C MET A 1 38.82 10.84 -21.31
N GLY A 2 38.57 9.80 -20.50
CA GLY A 2 37.24 9.20 -20.36
C GLY A 2 36.70 9.53 -18.97
N GLY A 3 35.73 10.45 -18.89
CA GLY A 3 35.08 10.82 -17.63
C GLY A 3 34.19 9.69 -17.11
N PRO A 4 34.01 9.56 -15.79
CA PRO A 4 33.17 8.53 -15.21
C PRO A 4 31.74 8.68 -15.73
N GLY A 5 31.27 7.64 -16.42
CA GLY A 5 29.90 7.54 -16.90
C GLY A 5 28.95 7.73 -15.73
N SER A 6 28.19 8.83 -15.76
CA SER A 6 27.06 9.07 -14.89
C SER A 6 26.11 7.87 -14.99
N MET A 7 26.07 7.03 -13.96
CA MET A 7 25.03 6.00 -13.85
C MET A 7 23.68 6.69 -14.05
N PRO A 8 22.88 6.30 -15.06
CA PRO A 8 21.58 6.90 -15.26
C PRO A 8 20.73 6.70 -13.99
N PRO A 9 19.93 7.71 -13.61
CA PRO A 9 19.12 7.64 -12.40
C PRO A 9 18.27 6.36 -12.44
N LYS A 10 18.29 5.59 -11.34
CA LYS A 10 17.42 4.43 -11.15
C LYS A 10 15.97 4.87 -11.36
N ASN A 11 15.38 4.55 -12.51
CA ASN A 11 14.00 4.86 -12.85
C ASN A 11 13.04 4.05 -11.97
N PHE A 12 12.74 4.58 -10.78
CA PHE A 12 11.90 3.96 -9.77
C PHE A 12 10.48 3.65 -10.28
N PHE A 13 9.97 4.50 -11.18
CA PHE A 13 8.69 4.29 -11.85
C PHE A 13 8.73 3.14 -12.85
N ALA A 14 9.84 2.96 -13.58
CA ALA A 14 9.99 1.84 -14.49
C ALA A 14 10.02 0.50 -13.72
N ALA A 15 10.64 0.47 -12.54
CA ALA A 15 10.61 -0.69 -11.65
C ALA A 15 9.23 -0.95 -11.01
N LEU A 16 8.37 0.07 -10.92
CA LEU A 16 6.99 -0.08 -10.41
C LEU A 16 6.06 -0.73 -11.46
N PHE A 17 6.34 -0.53 -12.75
CA PHE A 17 5.61 -1.12 -13.88
C PHE A 17 6.35 -2.32 -14.50
N ASP A 18 7.40 -2.80 -13.86
CA ASP A 18 8.12 -4.00 -14.29
C ASP A 18 7.35 -5.24 -13.82
N PHE A 19 6.46 -5.74 -14.69
CA PHE A 19 5.70 -6.97 -14.48
C PHE A 19 6.57 -8.25 -14.53
N SER A 20 7.88 -8.13 -14.77
CA SER A 20 8.81 -9.25 -14.86
C SER A 20 9.29 -9.77 -13.49
N PHE A 21 9.00 -9.12 -12.36
CA PHE A 21 9.39 -9.53 -11.00
C PHE A 21 10.87 -9.99 -10.85
N SER A 22 11.81 -9.48 -11.66
CA SER A 22 13.19 -10.01 -11.70
C SER A 22 14.20 -9.28 -10.82
N GLY A 23 13.76 -8.27 -10.06
CA GLY A 23 14.61 -7.51 -9.14
C GLY A 23 14.08 -7.61 -7.72
N PHE A 24 14.99 -7.79 -6.75
CA PHE A 24 14.75 -7.74 -5.30
C PHE A 24 14.15 -6.39 -4.85
N ALA A 25 12.90 -6.12 -5.25
CA ALA A 25 12.10 -4.95 -4.90
C ALA A 25 11.06 -5.28 -3.83
N THR A 26 11.06 -6.51 -3.33
CA THR A 26 10.08 -7.10 -2.43
C THR A 26 9.83 -6.25 -1.18
N PHE A 27 10.87 -5.61 -0.61
CA PHE A 27 10.71 -4.74 0.55
C PHE A 27 10.18 -3.32 0.26
N THR A 28 10.41 -2.78 -0.94
CA THR A 28 9.99 -1.41 -1.26
C THR A 28 8.51 -1.36 -1.66
N PHE A 29 8.03 -2.40 -2.34
CA PHE A 29 6.64 -2.49 -2.80
C PHE A 29 5.62 -2.49 -1.65
N VAL A 30 5.90 -3.19 -0.56
CA VAL A 30 4.98 -3.30 0.61
C VAL A 30 4.68 -1.93 1.21
N LYS A 31 5.69 -1.06 1.35
CA LYS A 31 5.52 0.28 1.90
C LYS A 31 4.66 1.17 1.00
N ILE A 32 4.87 1.08 -0.32
CA ILE A 32 4.07 1.84 -1.30
C ILE A 32 2.61 1.37 -1.26
N LEU A 33 2.38 0.06 -1.21
CA LEU A 33 1.05 -0.52 -1.15
C LEU A 33 0.30 -0.12 0.13
N TYR A 34 1.00 0.01 1.27
CA TYR A 34 0.41 0.52 2.51
C TYR A 34 -0.08 1.96 2.37
N ILE A 35 0.78 2.84 1.85
CA ILE A 35 0.46 4.26 1.69
C ILE A 35 -0.70 4.40 0.71
N LEU A 36 -0.67 3.67 -0.40
CA LEU A 36 -1.75 3.68 -1.39
C LEU A 36 -3.07 3.16 -0.80
N GLY A 37 -3.03 2.05 -0.05
CA GLY A 37 -4.20 1.50 0.62
C GLY A 37 -4.78 2.44 1.68
N MET A 38 -3.93 3.13 2.45
CA MET A 38 -4.36 4.13 3.42
C MET A 38 -5.09 5.30 2.74
N ILE A 39 -4.52 5.81 1.64
CA ILE A 39 -5.13 6.87 0.84
C ILE A 39 -6.49 6.40 0.27
N PHE A 40 -6.55 5.20 -0.30
CA PHE A 40 -7.78 4.63 -0.84
C PHE A 40 -8.87 4.46 0.22
N ILE A 41 -8.53 3.92 1.40
CA ILE A 41 -9.49 3.75 2.50
C ILE A 41 -10.00 5.11 2.98
N GLY A 42 -9.11 6.09 3.14
CA GLY A 42 -9.47 7.45 3.54
C GLY A 42 -10.41 8.13 2.52
N LEU A 43 -10.07 8.09 1.24
CA LEU A 43 -10.91 8.63 0.17
C LEU A 43 -12.26 7.92 0.07
N ALA A 44 -12.25 6.58 0.13
CA ALA A 44 -13.48 5.79 0.10
C ALA A 44 -14.40 6.16 1.26
N TYR A 45 -13.85 6.27 2.49
CA TYR A 45 -14.62 6.67 3.66
C TYR A 45 -15.26 8.05 3.49
N VAL A 46 -14.49 9.07 3.07
CA VAL A 46 -15.02 10.41 2.82
C VAL A 46 -16.10 10.39 1.72
N GLY A 47 -15.85 9.65 0.64
CA GLY A 47 -16.82 9.46 -0.44
C GLY A 47 -18.13 8.84 0.03
N TYR A 48 -18.06 7.79 0.86
CA TYR A 48 -19.24 7.14 1.45
C TYR A 48 -19.99 8.06 2.39
N VAL A 49 -19.29 8.84 3.23
CA VAL A 49 -19.92 9.83 4.10
C VAL A 49 -20.73 10.82 3.27
N VAL A 50 -20.11 11.46 2.27
CA VAL A 50 -20.80 12.43 1.40
C VAL A 50 -21.98 11.78 0.66
N PHE A 51 -21.81 10.59 0.11
CA PHE A 51 -22.86 9.87 -0.60
C PHE A 51 -24.07 9.60 0.30
N PHE A 52 -23.86 9.08 1.51
CA PHE A 52 -24.97 8.73 2.41
C PHE A 52 -25.66 9.95 3.02
N PHE A 53 -24.94 11.06 3.23
CA PHE A 53 -25.56 12.33 3.61
C PHE A 53 -26.50 12.88 2.52
N ASN A 54 -26.23 12.61 1.24
CA ASN A 54 -27.14 12.99 0.14
C ASN A 54 -28.41 12.12 0.09
N VAL A 55 -28.35 10.87 0.58
CA VAL A 55 -29.50 9.96 0.62
C VAL A 55 -30.41 10.28 1.80
N ASN A 56 -29.84 10.32 3.01
CA ASN A 56 -30.60 10.59 4.23
C ASN A 56 -29.66 11.01 5.37
N VAL A 57 -30.05 12.05 6.13
CA VAL A 57 -29.23 12.57 7.25
C VAL A 57 -28.93 11.51 8.31
N GLY A 58 -29.91 10.66 8.66
CA GLY A 58 -29.73 9.57 9.63
C GLY A 58 -28.76 8.51 9.12
N ALA A 59 -28.81 8.16 7.83
CA ALA A 59 -27.87 7.23 7.23
C ALA A 59 -26.44 7.81 7.16
N GLY A 60 -26.31 9.11 6.85
CA GLY A 60 -25.04 9.83 6.90
C GLY A 60 -24.41 9.82 8.29
N LEU A 61 -25.19 10.07 9.34
CA LEU A 61 -24.72 9.99 10.74
C LEU A 61 -24.28 8.57 11.14
N LEU A 62 -25.02 7.55 10.70
CA LEU A 62 -24.67 6.15 10.96
C LEU A 62 -23.34 5.81 10.29
N VAL A 63 -23.16 6.16 9.01
CA VAL A 63 -21.90 5.92 8.27
C VAL A 63 -20.75 6.73 8.86
N LEU A 64 -20.99 7.92 9.40
CA LEU A 64 -19.93 8.70 10.04
C LEU A 64 -19.34 7.94 11.25
N ILE A 65 -20.19 7.42 12.14
CA ILE A 65 -19.73 6.71 13.34
C ILE A 65 -19.26 5.29 13.01
N VAL A 66 -20.11 4.48 12.38
CA VAL A 66 -19.82 3.07 12.10
C VAL A 66 -18.75 2.94 11.02
N GLY A 67 -18.80 3.80 9.99
CA GLY A 67 -17.79 3.82 8.94
C GLY A 67 -16.42 4.26 9.45
N ALA A 68 -16.34 5.14 10.47
CA ALA A 68 -15.05 5.48 11.09
C ALA A 68 -14.43 4.26 11.79
N VAL A 69 -15.22 3.53 12.57
CA VAL A 69 -14.76 2.28 13.21
C VAL A 69 -14.34 1.26 12.16
N PHE A 70 -15.12 1.10 11.09
CA PHE A 70 -14.81 0.20 10.00
C PHE A 70 -13.53 0.60 9.25
N ALA A 71 -13.31 1.90 8.99
CA ALA A 71 -12.12 2.41 8.33
C ALA A 71 -10.85 2.15 9.17
N LEU A 72 -10.94 2.34 10.49
CA LEU A 72 -9.84 2.00 11.41
C LEU A 72 -9.56 0.49 11.39
N PHE A 73 -10.60 -0.34 11.40
CA PHE A 73 -10.46 -1.79 11.31
C PHE A 73 -9.84 -2.21 9.98
N ALA A 74 -10.26 -1.59 8.86
CA ALA A 74 -9.69 -1.83 7.53
C ALA A 74 -8.20 -1.43 7.47
N LEU A 75 -7.80 -0.31 8.09
CA LEU A 75 -6.41 0.11 8.19
C LEU A 75 -5.58 -0.86 9.04
N ALA A 76 -6.12 -1.32 10.17
CA ALA A 76 -5.47 -2.30 11.03
C ALA A 76 -5.29 -3.65 10.30
N PHE A 77 -6.33 -4.09 9.57
CA PHE A 77 -6.29 -5.30 8.77
C PHE A 77 -5.29 -5.19 7.60
N LEU A 78 -5.26 -4.04 6.92
CA LEU A 78 -4.28 -3.75 5.88
C LEU A 78 -2.85 -3.83 6.44
N ARG A 79 -2.61 -3.25 7.62
CA ARG A 79 -1.32 -3.31 8.31
C ARG A 79 -0.92 -4.75 8.63
N LEU A 80 -1.83 -5.52 9.24
CA LEU A 80 -1.60 -6.93 9.56
C LEU A 80 -1.28 -7.75 8.32
N SER A 81 -2.04 -7.54 7.24
CA SER A 81 -1.85 -8.23 5.97
C SER A 81 -0.46 -7.94 5.39
N LEU A 82 -0.06 -6.67 5.33
CA LEU A 82 1.24 -6.26 4.83
C LEU A 82 2.40 -6.74 5.70
N GLU A 83 2.21 -6.80 7.02
CA GLU A 83 3.17 -7.37 7.95
C GLU A 83 3.38 -8.87 7.70
N PHE A 84 2.30 -9.60 7.40
CA PHE A 84 2.34 -10.99 6.94
C PHE A 84 3.08 -11.14 5.61
N TYR A 85 2.76 -10.33 4.60
CA TYR A 85 3.45 -10.35 3.31
C TYR A 85 4.95 -10.06 3.45
N TYR A 86 5.29 -9.07 4.28
CA TYR A 86 6.69 -8.73 4.60
C TYR A 86 7.42 -9.90 5.28
N ALA A 87 6.78 -10.55 6.25
CA ALA A 87 7.37 -11.69 6.96
C ALA A 87 7.65 -12.87 6.01
N VAL A 88 6.71 -13.18 5.12
CA VAL A 88 6.87 -14.23 4.10
C VAL A 88 7.96 -13.88 3.09
N ALA A 89 7.97 -12.64 2.60
CA ALA A 89 9.01 -12.13 1.70
C ALA A 89 10.40 -12.24 2.34
N ARG A 90 10.55 -11.82 3.60
CA ARG A 90 11.81 -11.88 4.33
C ARG A 90 12.29 -13.32 4.57
N MET A 91 11.38 -14.26 4.87
CA MET A 91 11.73 -15.69 5.00
C MET A 91 12.29 -16.26 3.69
N SER A 92 11.79 -15.83 2.54
CA SER A 92 12.28 -16.32 1.24
C SER A 92 13.73 -15.89 0.97
N GLU A 93 14.13 -14.71 1.44
CA GLU A 93 15.51 -14.21 1.28
C GLU A 93 16.50 -14.92 2.20
N ASP A 94 16.10 -15.27 3.43
CA ASP A 94 16.97 -15.93 4.42
C ASP A 94 17.40 -17.35 3.99
N ILE A 95 16.61 -17.98 3.11
CA ILE A 95 16.89 -19.32 2.57
C ILE A 95 17.92 -19.27 1.42
N HIS A 96 18.00 -18.17 0.67
CA HIS A 96 18.91 -18.04 -0.47
C HIS A 96 20.36 -17.74 -0.05
N ASN A 97 20.57 -17.09 1.10
CA ASN A 97 21.90 -16.66 1.57
C ASN A 97 22.69 -17.76 2.31
N ARG A 98 22.24 -19.03 2.26
CA ARG A 98 22.92 -20.18 2.89
C ARG A 98 23.66 -21.10 1.91
N ARG A 99 23.90 -20.68 0.66
CA ARG A 99 24.78 -21.39 -0.29
C ARG A 99 25.93 -20.53 -0.75
#